data_AF-A0A1B6JVP9-F1
#
_entry.id   AF-A0A1B6JVP9-F1
#
_cell.length_a   1.000
_cell.length_b   1.000
_cell.length_c   1.000
_cell.angle_alpha   90.00
_cell.angle_beta   90.00
_cell.angle_gamma   90.00
#
_symmetry.space_group_name_H-M   'P 1'
#
loop_
_entity.id
_entity.type
_entity.pdbx_description
1 polymer ?
#
loop_
_entity_poly.entity_id
_entity_poly.type
_entity_poly.pdbx_seq_one_letter_code
_entity_poly.pdbx_strand_id
1 'polypeptide(L)'
;SKAAQQNVTKPENLTTAKKTSLKTEVPSSSDDTPSTSLIALATPSPSIDPASTEDETNISTDLSTSDEDLEYEDEPVPTTREISIAESDVVMQLLLYSRADQNCESTGEGNGTENKTPTQLSNDLSEMIILFSQATFTKGLGTHPNQDDQRVPLMAWKSCAYTIHSLEWLTRDIGKPVLGDLSCRQQDCLEGLIRIAGVLGSTWKQEQVINGHAFRLLSLILENPSDGPSLLDWDSFGVLVPLTISIPSLFYTEQPIPIPMGTTLELHTLHLMFISNMAQIILTSDLQRDGIPMEQEEIDEPETECLREVIKILRGNIEVSTSAVWRIVQENSVPFLRCCVLFYHYLTGVPAPTVLTEVGGDTFVNMCSYLGLSSSCKELLSPTNVCTLIKKWASHEKVKMWLKQSPMVYRDPLAINKLVSLPDDYSELINTVSLFTCPNSDREDSRNPTMCLICGEMLCSQSYCCQTELNKILVGACTFHAHECGAGACMFLRVRECEILLLASPNRGCFMIPPYLDDYGETDQGLRRGNPLRLCRERYRKLQLLWLGHGIHEDIARAIESSNSLVATSWQHL
;
A
#
# COMPACT_ATOMS: atom_id res chain seq x y z
N SER A 1 6.33 43.54 40.01
CA SER A 1 6.39 44.95 40.41
C SER A 1 7.49 45.11 41.45
N LYS A 2 8.58 45.83 41.13
CA LYS A 2 9.82 45.99 41.96
C LYS A 2 10.55 44.65 42.27
N ALA A 3 11.82 44.58 42.67
CA ALA A 3 13.06 45.32 42.36
C ALA A 3 14.21 44.36 42.79
N ALA A 4 15.30 44.07 42.04
CA ALA A 4 16.33 44.91 41.43
C ALA A 4 17.40 45.45 42.42
N GLN A 5 18.55 44.75 42.51
CA GLN A 5 19.92 45.18 42.87
C GLN A 5 20.84 43.93 42.77
N GLN A 6 21.94 43.79 42.01
CA GLN A 6 23.02 44.62 41.43
C GLN A 6 24.31 44.79 42.28
N ASN A 7 25.44 44.84 41.54
CA ASN A 7 26.86 45.00 41.92
C ASN A 7 27.65 43.67 42.08
N VAL A 8 28.93 43.53 41.67
CA VAL A 8 29.99 44.50 41.32
C VAL A 8 30.60 44.23 39.91
N THR A 9 31.49 45.13 39.45
CA THR A 9 31.99 45.40 38.08
C THR A 9 32.94 44.39 37.39
N LYS A 10 32.87 44.42 36.04
CA LYS A 10 33.93 44.42 34.99
C LYS A 10 35.36 44.91 35.43
N PRO A 11 36.48 44.65 34.70
CA PRO A 11 36.58 44.88 33.23
C PRO A 11 37.56 44.03 32.36
N GLU A 12 37.48 44.23 31.02
CA GLU A 12 38.58 44.20 30.02
C GLU A 12 39.36 42.89 29.70
N ASN A 13 40.01 42.68 28.53
CA ASN A 13 40.09 43.43 27.25
C ASN A 13 40.34 42.51 26.01
N LEU A 14 40.38 43.10 24.80
CA LEU A 14 40.71 42.47 23.49
C LEU A 14 42.07 41.71 23.50
N THR A 15 42.32 40.65 22.71
CA THR A 15 42.62 40.70 21.24
C THR A 15 42.78 39.29 20.60
N THR A 16 42.80 39.23 19.27
CA THR A 16 42.97 38.01 18.43
C THR A 16 44.42 37.60 18.15
N ALA A 17 44.68 36.29 17.99
CA ALA A 17 45.90 35.75 17.36
C ALA A 17 45.60 34.54 16.43
N LYS A 18 46.55 34.12 15.57
CA LYS A 18 46.34 33.18 14.45
C LYS A 18 47.03 31.81 14.63
N LYS A 19 46.48 30.82 13.91
CA LYS A 19 47.09 29.59 13.33
C LYS A 19 48.57 29.28 13.65
N THR A 20 48.84 28.02 14.02
CA THR A 20 49.56 27.08 13.12
C THR A 20 49.28 25.61 13.46
N SER A 21 49.62 24.73 12.51
CA SER A 21 49.47 23.26 12.53
C SER A 21 50.67 22.53 13.11
N LEU A 22 50.49 21.28 13.55
CA LEU A 22 51.50 20.22 13.43
C LEU A 22 50.85 18.82 13.40
N LYS A 23 51.50 17.88 12.71
CA LYS A 23 51.18 16.45 12.70
C LYS A 23 51.83 15.76 13.91
N THR A 24 51.25 14.64 14.36
CA THR A 24 51.99 13.59 15.06
C THR A 24 51.47 12.22 14.64
N GLU A 25 52.37 11.27 14.45
CA GLU A 25 52.08 9.87 14.12
C GLU A 25 51.98 9.02 15.41
N VAL A 26 51.28 7.89 15.37
CA VAL A 26 51.27 6.88 16.44
C VAL A 26 51.48 5.50 15.80
N PRO A 27 52.40 4.65 16.30
CA PRO A 27 52.81 3.42 15.62
C PRO A 27 51.95 2.19 15.96
N SER A 28 52.17 1.15 15.16
CA SER A 28 51.57 -0.20 15.22
C SER A 28 52.08 -1.10 16.36
N SER A 29 51.23 -2.04 16.81
CA SER A 29 51.59 -3.47 16.87
C SER A 29 50.40 -4.38 17.26
N SER A 30 50.16 -5.43 16.46
CA SER A 30 49.80 -6.84 16.82
C SER A 30 48.83 -7.18 17.97
N ASP A 31 47.92 -8.15 17.89
CA ASP A 31 47.35 -9.07 16.86
C ASP A 31 46.03 -9.64 17.51
N ASP A 32 45.19 -10.53 16.98
CA ASP A 32 45.15 -11.43 15.80
C ASP A 32 43.67 -11.62 15.36
N THR A 33 43.42 -12.08 14.12
CA THR A 33 42.39 -13.10 13.81
C THR A 33 42.58 -13.63 12.37
N PRO A 34 42.33 -14.93 12.09
CA PRO A 34 42.86 -15.56 10.88
C PRO A 34 42.03 -15.38 9.61
N SER A 35 42.73 -15.26 8.48
CA SER A 35 42.16 -15.25 7.12
C SER A 35 42.16 -16.63 6.46
N THR A 36 41.06 -17.03 5.81
CA THR A 36 41.03 -17.82 4.55
C THR A 36 39.59 -17.90 4.04
N SER A 37 39.13 -17.33 2.92
CA SER A 37 39.70 -16.59 1.77
C SER A 37 40.19 -17.38 0.53
N LEU A 38 39.79 -16.85 -0.65
CA LEU A 38 40.39 -17.00 -2.01
C LEU A 38 40.08 -18.32 -2.79
N ILE A 39 40.11 -18.41 -4.14
CA ILE A 39 40.19 -17.46 -5.29
C ILE A 39 39.55 -18.20 -6.51
N ALA A 40 38.64 -17.64 -7.32
CA ALA A 40 38.78 -16.68 -8.43
C ALA A 40 39.66 -17.12 -9.63
N LEU A 41 39.29 -16.68 -10.84
CA LEU A 41 40.19 -16.16 -11.89
C LEU A 41 39.36 -15.51 -13.02
N ALA A 42 39.99 -14.73 -13.90
CA ALA A 42 39.33 -13.79 -14.81
C ALA A 42 39.90 -13.79 -16.24
N THR A 43 39.54 -12.77 -17.04
CA THR A 43 39.95 -12.44 -18.43
C THR A 43 39.19 -13.17 -19.55
N PRO A 44 39.11 -12.58 -20.78
CA PRO A 44 38.88 -11.15 -21.05
C PRO A 44 37.71 -10.92 -22.05
N SER A 45 37.22 -9.68 -22.14
CA SER A 45 36.23 -9.26 -23.14
C SER A 45 36.87 -8.87 -24.48
N PRO A 46 36.21 -9.14 -25.63
CA PRO A 46 36.48 -8.48 -26.90
C PRO A 46 35.57 -7.24 -27.09
N SER A 47 36.13 -6.18 -27.69
CA SER A 47 35.43 -4.96 -28.10
C SER A 47 34.91 -5.06 -29.54
N ILE A 48 33.71 -4.54 -29.81
CA ILE A 48 33.25 -4.18 -31.17
C ILE A 48 32.53 -2.82 -31.09
N ASP A 49 32.92 -1.89 -31.96
CA ASP A 49 32.36 -0.54 -32.13
C ASP A 49 31.32 -0.48 -33.28
N PRO A 50 30.49 0.58 -33.40
CA PRO A 50 29.27 0.56 -34.20
C PRO A 50 29.42 1.02 -35.67
N ALA A 51 28.71 0.34 -36.57
CA ALA A 51 28.32 0.73 -37.93
C ALA A 51 27.27 -0.28 -38.46
N SER A 52 26.41 -0.03 -39.46
CA SER A 52 25.73 1.16 -40.01
C SER A 52 24.77 0.64 -41.11
N THR A 53 23.93 1.52 -41.69
CA THR A 53 23.33 1.41 -43.05
C THR A 53 22.48 0.17 -43.41
N GLU A 54 21.18 0.44 -43.70
CA GLU A 54 20.46 0.06 -44.95
C GLU A 54 20.03 -1.43 -45.14
N ASP A 55 18.92 -1.78 -45.83
CA ASP A 55 17.93 -0.95 -46.56
C ASP A 55 16.49 -1.54 -46.56
N GLU A 56 15.55 -0.89 -47.26
CA GLU A 56 14.11 -1.20 -47.38
C GLU A 56 13.72 -2.66 -47.77
N THR A 57 12.46 -3.02 -47.47
CA THR A 57 11.61 -3.69 -48.47
C THR A 57 10.12 -3.35 -48.27
N ASN A 58 9.54 -2.65 -49.25
CA ASN A 58 8.12 -2.26 -49.26
C ASN A 58 7.20 -3.43 -49.70
N ILE A 59 6.06 -3.60 -49.03
CA ILE A 59 4.80 -4.03 -49.68
C ILE A 59 3.67 -3.12 -49.20
N SER A 60 3.08 -2.41 -50.15
CA SER A 60 1.95 -1.49 -49.98
C SER A 60 0.61 -2.19 -50.21
N THR A 61 -0.42 -1.79 -49.47
CA THR A 61 -1.81 -1.88 -49.95
C THR A 61 -2.59 -0.66 -49.47
N ASP A 62 -3.07 0.17 -50.39
CA ASP A 62 -4.03 1.23 -50.07
C ASP A 62 -5.39 0.64 -49.67
N LEU A 63 -6.12 1.35 -48.81
CA LEU A 63 -7.57 1.46 -49.00
C LEU A 63 -8.06 2.85 -48.57
N SER A 64 -8.90 3.44 -49.42
CA SER A 64 -9.40 4.80 -49.29
C SER A 64 -10.53 4.92 -48.25
N THR A 65 -10.58 6.07 -47.58
CA THR A 65 -11.75 6.53 -46.82
C THR A 65 -12.98 6.68 -47.71
N SER A 66 -14.12 6.20 -47.25
CA SER A 66 -15.45 6.56 -47.75
C SER A 66 -16.40 6.67 -46.56
N ASP A 67 -16.88 7.87 -46.29
CA ASP A 67 -17.87 8.13 -45.23
C ASP A 67 -19.25 7.61 -45.69
N GLU A 68 -19.86 6.72 -44.91
CA GLU A 68 -21.29 6.41 -44.98
C GLU A 68 -21.87 6.38 -43.57
N ASP A 69 -22.82 7.28 -43.28
CA ASP A 69 -23.54 7.33 -42.02
C ASP A 69 -24.47 6.12 -41.88
N LEU A 70 -24.37 5.38 -40.77
CA LEU A 70 -25.30 4.30 -40.40
C LEU A 70 -25.78 4.48 -38.96
N GLU A 71 -27.04 4.89 -38.83
CA GLU A 71 -27.78 4.90 -37.57
C GLU A 71 -27.97 3.46 -37.08
N TYR A 72 -27.67 3.20 -35.81
CA TYR A 72 -28.02 1.96 -35.12
C TYR A 72 -29.11 2.27 -34.08
N GLU A 73 -30.23 1.54 -34.12
CA GLU A 73 -31.32 1.69 -33.16
C GLU A 73 -31.04 0.93 -31.85
N ASP A 74 -31.40 1.54 -30.72
CA ASP A 74 -31.35 0.91 -29.39
C ASP A 74 -32.53 -0.07 -29.20
N GLU A 75 -32.27 -1.37 -29.28
CA GLU A 75 -33.20 -2.42 -28.82
C GLU A 75 -33.02 -2.69 -27.31
N PRO A 76 -34.06 -2.48 -26.46
CA PRO A 76 -33.90 -2.49 -25.00
C PRO A 76 -33.84 -3.92 -24.41
N VAL A 77 -32.70 -4.28 -23.82
CA VAL A 77 -32.55 -5.52 -23.06
C VAL A 77 -33.37 -5.47 -21.75
N PRO A 78 -34.09 -6.53 -21.33
CA PRO A 78 -35.17 -6.39 -20.34
C PRO A 78 -34.75 -5.99 -18.91
N THR A 79 -35.52 -5.08 -18.33
CA THR A 79 -35.45 -4.66 -16.92
C THR A 79 -35.90 -5.74 -15.93
N THR A 80 -35.30 -5.68 -14.73
CA THR A 80 -35.79 -6.25 -13.44
C THR A 80 -36.63 -7.54 -13.50
N ARG A 81 -36.00 -8.67 -13.18
CA ARG A 81 -36.70 -9.72 -12.41
C ARG A 81 -36.84 -9.24 -10.97
N GLU A 82 -38.03 -8.76 -10.62
CA GLU A 82 -38.42 -8.62 -9.21
C GLU A 82 -38.44 -10.02 -8.56
N ILE A 83 -37.54 -10.27 -7.62
CA ILE A 83 -37.60 -11.44 -6.76
C ILE A 83 -37.93 -10.94 -5.35
N SER A 84 -39.14 -11.26 -4.89
CA SER A 84 -39.59 -10.98 -3.51
C SER A 84 -38.86 -11.91 -2.53
N ILE A 85 -37.71 -11.46 -2.01
CA ILE A 85 -36.93 -12.17 -0.99
C ILE A 85 -37.27 -11.60 0.40
N ALA A 86 -37.53 -12.48 1.37
CA ALA A 86 -37.87 -12.09 2.74
C ALA A 86 -36.63 -11.91 3.64
N GLU A 87 -36.85 -11.35 4.84
CA GLU A 87 -35.82 -11.08 5.85
C GLU A 87 -35.25 -12.37 6.49
N SER A 88 -34.37 -13.08 5.79
CA SER A 88 -33.57 -14.18 6.39
C SER A 88 -32.24 -14.52 5.68
N ASP A 89 -32.14 -14.36 4.36
CA ASP A 89 -31.18 -15.13 3.56
C ASP A 89 -29.88 -14.38 3.16
N VAL A 90 -29.36 -13.47 3.99
CA VAL A 90 -28.09 -12.74 3.74
C VAL A 90 -27.01 -13.08 4.77
N VAL A 91 -26.55 -14.33 4.70
CA VAL A 91 -25.30 -14.83 5.30
C VAL A 91 -24.43 -15.33 4.16
N MET A 92 -23.10 -15.36 4.30
CA MET A 92 -22.28 -16.18 3.41
C MET A 92 -22.62 -17.67 3.61
N GLN A 93 -23.61 -18.17 2.87
CA GLN A 93 -23.74 -19.60 2.68
C GLN A 93 -22.50 -20.06 1.91
N LEU A 94 -21.57 -20.67 2.64
CA LEU A 94 -20.35 -21.28 2.11
C LEU A 94 -20.76 -22.31 1.06
N LEU A 95 -20.74 -21.90 -0.22
CA LEU A 95 -21.30 -22.68 -1.31
C LEU A 95 -20.41 -23.90 -1.59
N LEU A 96 -20.73 -25.01 -0.93
CA LEU A 96 -20.31 -26.37 -1.29
C LEU A 96 -20.94 -26.78 -2.64
N TYR A 97 -20.67 -26.00 -3.68
CA TYR A 97 -21.31 -26.15 -4.98
C TYR A 97 -20.63 -27.27 -5.77
N SER A 98 -21.17 -28.48 -5.58
CA SER A 98 -21.15 -29.50 -6.62
C SER A 98 -21.86 -28.94 -7.86
N ARG A 99 -21.09 -28.27 -8.73
CA ARG A 99 -21.60 -27.79 -10.03
C ARG A 99 -21.69 -28.96 -11.00
N ALA A 100 -22.65 -29.84 -10.75
CA ALA A 100 -23.14 -30.79 -11.73
C ALA A 100 -23.93 -30.03 -12.80
N ASP A 101 -23.67 -30.37 -14.07
CA ASP A 101 -24.18 -29.64 -15.22
C ASP A 101 -25.70 -29.83 -15.39
N GLN A 102 -26.46 -28.74 -15.44
CA GLN A 102 -27.87 -28.74 -15.85
C GLN A 102 -28.08 -27.74 -17.00
N ASN A 103 -27.63 -28.15 -18.19
CA ASN A 103 -28.21 -27.76 -19.49
C ASN A 103 -27.54 -28.58 -20.61
N CYS A 104 -27.83 -29.89 -20.63
CA CYS A 104 -27.61 -30.75 -21.78
C CYS A 104 -28.74 -31.79 -21.79
N GLU A 105 -29.73 -31.62 -22.67
CA GLU A 105 -30.86 -32.56 -22.78
C GLU A 105 -30.42 -33.86 -23.45
N SER A 106 -30.98 -34.98 -22.99
CA SER A 106 -30.45 -36.31 -23.25
C SER A 106 -30.91 -36.92 -24.59
N THR A 107 -29.97 -37.26 -25.47
CA THR A 107 -30.16 -38.29 -26.52
C THR A 107 -28.91 -39.15 -26.69
N GLY A 108 -29.01 -40.45 -26.43
CA GLY A 108 -27.97 -41.44 -26.73
C GLY A 108 -27.59 -42.33 -25.53
N GLU A 109 -27.79 -43.64 -25.66
CA GLU A 109 -27.37 -44.62 -24.66
C GLU A 109 -25.89 -45.00 -24.82
N GLY A 110 -25.14 -45.06 -23.71
CA GLY A 110 -23.75 -45.51 -23.74
C GLY A 110 -23.18 -45.74 -22.34
N ASN A 111 -22.87 -46.99 -21.99
CA ASN A 111 -22.22 -47.31 -20.71
C ASN A 111 -20.75 -46.89 -20.72
N GLY A 112 -20.41 -45.85 -19.96
CA GLY A 112 -19.04 -45.45 -19.67
C GLY A 112 -18.92 -44.83 -18.28
N THR A 113 -18.04 -45.38 -17.44
CA THR A 113 -17.67 -44.75 -16.17
C THR A 113 -16.70 -43.60 -16.45
N GLU A 114 -17.23 -42.41 -16.72
CA GLU A 114 -16.41 -41.21 -16.85
C GLU A 114 -15.80 -40.83 -15.50
N ASN A 115 -14.53 -41.17 -15.31
CA ASN A 115 -13.68 -40.45 -14.37
C ASN A 115 -13.60 -38.99 -14.85
N LYS A 116 -14.40 -38.08 -14.29
CA LYS A 116 -14.20 -36.63 -14.47
C LYS A 116 -12.80 -36.28 -13.96
N THR A 117 -11.82 -36.22 -14.87
CA THR A 117 -10.47 -35.74 -14.55
C THR A 117 -10.57 -34.31 -14.03
N PRO A 118 -9.88 -33.95 -12.95
CA PRO A 118 -9.87 -32.57 -12.48
C PRO A 118 -9.39 -31.66 -13.61
N THR A 119 -10.10 -30.55 -13.83
CA THR A 119 -9.81 -29.58 -14.90
C THR A 119 -8.48 -28.89 -14.62
N GLN A 120 -7.40 -29.48 -15.13
CA GLN A 120 -6.06 -28.93 -15.04
C GLN A 120 -5.95 -27.64 -15.85
N LEU A 121 -5.22 -26.67 -15.30
CA LEU A 121 -4.88 -25.44 -15.99
C LEU A 121 -4.01 -25.75 -17.22
N SER A 122 -4.11 -24.96 -18.29
CA SER A 122 -3.19 -25.13 -19.43
C SER A 122 -1.76 -24.78 -19.02
N ASN A 123 -0.78 -25.42 -19.69
CA ASN A 123 0.64 -25.14 -19.48
C ASN A 123 0.92 -23.65 -19.74
N ASP A 124 0.44 -23.12 -20.87
CA ASP A 124 0.59 -21.73 -21.30
C ASP A 124 0.11 -20.73 -20.23
N LEU A 125 -1.05 -20.99 -19.61
CA LEU A 125 -1.59 -20.14 -18.55
C LEU A 125 -0.80 -20.29 -17.24
N SER A 126 -0.30 -21.50 -16.95
CA SER A 126 0.60 -21.75 -15.81
C SER A 126 1.93 -21.01 -15.96
N GLU A 127 2.51 -21.00 -17.17
CA GLU A 127 3.72 -20.24 -17.49
C GLU A 127 3.49 -18.73 -17.40
N MET A 128 2.35 -18.22 -17.88
CA MET A 128 1.97 -16.81 -17.73
C MET A 128 1.79 -16.39 -16.26
N ILE A 129 1.22 -17.24 -15.41
CA ILE A 129 1.12 -17.02 -13.95
C ILE A 129 2.52 -16.94 -13.31
N ILE A 130 3.44 -17.82 -13.69
CA ILE A 130 4.82 -17.82 -13.19
C ILE A 130 5.57 -16.57 -13.69
N LEU A 131 5.39 -16.17 -14.96
CA LEU A 131 6.01 -14.98 -15.55
C LEU A 131 5.53 -13.69 -14.87
N PHE A 132 4.22 -13.56 -14.63
CA PHE A 132 3.66 -12.45 -13.85
C PHE A 132 4.23 -12.41 -12.44
N SER A 133 4.25 -13.56 -11.74
CA SER A 133 4.80 -13.67 -10.39
C SER A 133 6.28 -13.27 -10.35
N GLN A 134 7.08 -13.74 -11.31
CA GLN A 134 8.48 -13.37 -11.48
C GLN A 134 8.64 -11.86 -11.74
N ALA A 135 7.74 -11.23 -12.48
CA ALA A 135 7.75 -9.78 -12.70
C ALA A 135 7.49 -9.00 -11.41
N THR A 136 6.53 -9.42 -10.56
CA THR A 136 6.29 -8.79 -9.24
C THR A 136 7.52 -8.88 -8.33
N PHE A 137 8.18 -10.04 -8.29
CA PHE A 137 9.45 -10.25 -7.57
C PHE A 137 10.58 -9.36 -8.09
N THR A 138 10.80 -9.38 -9.40
CA THR A 138 11.89 -8.64 -10.08
C THR A 138 11.75 -7.13 -9.84
N LYS A 139 10.53 -6.60 -9.94
CA LYS A 139 10.25 -5.17 -9.72
C LYS A 139 10.22 -4.80 -8.23
N GLY A 140 9.54 -5.59 -7.40
CA GLY A 140 9.35 -5.29 -5.97
C GLY A 140 10.62 -5.40 -5.12
N LEU A 141 11.60 -6.20 -5.53
CA LEU A 141 12.89 -6.34 -4.82
C LEU A 141 14.08 -5.70 -5.55
N GLY A 142 13.89 -5.14 -6.75
CA GLY A 142 14.97 -4.57 -7.57
C GLY A 142 16.02 -5.60 -8.03
N THR A 143 15.75 -6.90 -7.92
CA THR A 143 16.68 -7.99 -8.23
C THR A 143 16.55 -8.48 -9.67
N HIS A 144 17.58 -9.15 -10.19
CA HIS A 144 17.48 -9.87 -11.46
C HIS A 144 16.38 -10.95 -11.44
N PRO A 145 15.74 -11.27 -12.58
CA PRO A 145 14.69 -12.28 -12.65
C PRO A 145 15.23 -13.67 -12.28
N ASN A 146 14.54 -14.34 -11.35
CA ASN A 146 14.79 -15.74 -11.00
C ASN A 146 13.43 -16.44 -10.77
N GLN A 147 13.18 -17.58 -11.43
CA GLN A 147 11.93 -18.34 -11.26
C GLN A 147 11.97 -19.32 -10.08
N ASP A 148 13.16 -19.71 -9.64
CA ASP A 148 13.34 -20.68 -8.54
C ASP A 148 13.58 -20.00 -7.19
N ASP A 149 13.49 -18.66 -7.11
CA ASP A 149 13.61 -17.94 -5.85
C ASP A 149 12.35 -18.13 -4.99
N GLN A 150 12.56 -18.63 -3.77
CA GLN A 150 11.49 -18.95 -2.83
C GLN A 150 10.58 -17.74 -2.49
N ARG A 151 11.03 -16.51 -2.74
CA ARG A 151 10.26 -15.29 -2.47
C ARG A 151 9.24 -14.97 -3.57
N VAL A 152 9.32 -15.57 -4.76
CA VAL A 152 8.44 -15.24 -5.90
C VAL A 152 6.94 -15.35 -5.56
N PRO A 153 6.43 -16.46 -4.98
CA PRO A 153 5.01 -16.54 -4.59
C PRO A 153 4.62 -15.48 -3.56
N LEU A 154 5.48 -15.28 -2.56
CA LEU A 154 5.23 -14.31 -1.49
C LEU A 154 5.19 -12.87 -2.02
N MET A 155 5.98 -12.52 -3.03
CA MET A 155 5.91 -11.21 -3.67
C MET A 155 4.61 -11.03 -4.47
N ALA A 156 4.18 -12.02 -5.24
CA ALA A 156 2.90 -11.97 -5.95
C ALA A 156 1.71 -11.81 -4.98
N TRP A 157 1.70 -12.56 -3.87
CA TRP A 157 0.67 -12.45 -2.82
C TRP A 157 0.71 -11.11 -2.07
N LYS A 158 1.90 -10.56 -1.80
CA LYS A 158 2.05 -9.23 -1.18
C LYS A 158 1.66 -8.09 -2.12
N SER A 159 1.97 -8.20 -3.42
CA SER A 159 1.46 -7.26 -4.43
C SER A 159 -0.06 -7.30 -4.52
N CYS A 160 -0.67 -8.49 -4.54
CA CYS A 160 -2.13 -8.65 -4.49
C CYS A 160 -2.75 -7.95 -3.27
N ALA A 161 -2.21 -8.19 -2.07
CA ALA A 161 -2.69 -7.53 -0.85
C ALA A 161 -2.52 -6.00 -0.89
N TYR A 162 -1.39 -5.49 -1.41
CA TYR A 162 -1.16 -4.05 -1.55
C TYR A 162 -2.12 -3.39 -2.54
N THR A 163 -2.42 -4.03 -3.68
CA THR A 163 -3.38 -3.51 -4.67
C THR A 163 -4.81 -3.45 -4.12
N ILE A 164 -5.20 -4.40 -3.25
CA ILE A 164 -6.49 -4.35 -2.56
C ILE A 164 -6.50 -3.21 -1.53
N HIS A 165 -5.45 -3.07 -0.72
CA HIS A 165 -5.31 -1.95 0.23
C HIS A 165 -5.38 -0.58 -0.47
N SER A 166 -4.66 -0.37 -1.57
CA SER A 166 -4.67 0.93 -2.26
C SER A 166 -6.03 1.28 -2.86
N LEU A 167 -6.77 0.27 -3.36
CA LEU A 167 -8.14 0.48 -3.84
C LEU A 167 -9.12 0.72 -2.67
N GLU A 168 -8.94 0.05 -1.53
CA GLU A 168 -9.72 0.32 -0.32
C GLU A 168 -9.50 1.75 0.17
N TRP A 169 -8.25 2.19 0.30
CA TRP A 169 -7.93 3.56 0.71
C TRP A 169 -8.57 4.57 -0.23
N LEU A 170 -8.43 4.39 -1.55
CA LEU A 170 -8.99 5.30 -2.55
C LEU A 170 -10.52 5.35 -2.49
N THR A 171 -11.19 4.20 -2.44
CA THR A 171 -12.66 4.14 -2.41
C THR A 171 -13.22 4.73 -1.11
N ARG A 172 -12.62 4.43 0.05
CA ARG A 172 -13.03 5.00 1.35
C ARG A 172 -12.72 6.50 1.46
N ASP A 173 -11.59 6.97 0.91
CA ASP A 173 -11.23 8.41 0.84
C ASP A 173 -12.21 9.22 -0.04
N ILE A 174 -12.80 8.62 -1.07
CA ILE A 174 -13.86 9.23 -1.90
C ILE A 174 -15.26 9.09 -1.24
N GLY A 175 -15.44 8.13 -0.32
CA GLY A 175 -16.74 7.81 0.29
C GLY A 175 -17.59 6.84 -0.53
N LYS A 176 -16.94 5.93 -1.28
CA LYS A 176 -17.58 4.97 -2.18
C LYS A 176 -17.85 3.60 -1.53
N PRO A 177 -18.95 2.91 -1.91
CA PRO A 177 -19.26 1.57 -1.44
C PRO A 177 -18.19 0.56 -1.84
N VAL A 178 -18.06 -0.52 -1.08
CA VAL A 178 -16.96 -1.49 -1.24
C VAL A 178 -17.05 -2.31 -2.54
N LEU A 179 -18.26 -2.64 -3.02
CA LEU A 179 -18.47 -3.43 -4.24
C LEU A 179 -19.28 -2.70 -5.34
N GLY A 180 -19.77 -1.49 -5.08
CA GLY A 180 -20.74 -0.81 -5.98
C GLY A 180 -20.16 0.18 -6.99
N ASP A 181 -18.92 0.64 -6.82
CA ASP A 181 -18.41 1.81 -7.54
C ASP A 181 -16.92 1.66 -7.94
N LEU A 182 -16.60 0.47 -8.45
CA LEU A 182 -15.34 0.13 -9.11
C LEU A 182 -15.51 0.22 -10.63
N SER A 183 -14.58 0.87 -11.34
CA SER A 183 -14.57 0.84 -12.81
C SER A 183 -14.25 -0.56 -13.34
N CYS A 184 -14.69 -0.91 -14.55
CA CYS A 184 -14.39 -2.20 -15.20
C CYS A 184 -12.90 -2.56 -15.12
N ARG A 185 -12.00 -1.64 -15.52
CA ARG A 185 -10.54 -1.80 -15.42
C ARG A 185 -10.05 -2.14 -14.00
N GLN A 186 -10.71 -1.69 -12.94
CA GLN A 186 -10.39 -2.05 -11.56
C GLN A 186 -10.95 -3.44 -11.18
N GLN A 187 -12.18 -3.76 -11.61
CA GLN A 187 -12.81 -5.07 -11.41
C GLN A 187 -12.01 -6.17 -12.11
N ASP A 188 -11.76 -6.03 -13.42
CA ASP A 188 -10.99 -6.96 -14.25
C ASP A 188 -9.58 -7.20 -13.67
N CYS A 189 -8.94 -6.11 -13.20
CA CYS A 189 -7.60 -6.16 -12.62
C CYS A 189 -7.59 -6.90 -11.26
N LEU A 190 -8.55 -6.64 -10.38
CA LEU A 190 -8.68 -7.39 -9.12
C LEU A 190 -9.03 -8.85 -9.36
N GLU A 191 -10.01 -9.14 -10.22
CA GLU A 191 -10.46 -10.49 -10.53
C GLU A 191 -9.31 -11.34 -11.09
N GLY A 192 -8.55 -10.80 -12.04
CA GLY A 192 -7.34 -11.42 -12.57
C GLY A 192 -6.27 -11.61 -11.50
N LEU A 193 -5.91 -10.56 -10.76
CA LEU A 193 -4.82 -10.58 -9.77
C LEU A 193 -5.10 -11.53 -8.59
N ILE A 194 -6.33 -11.55 -8.08
CA ILE A 194 -6.75 -12.39 -6.96
C ILE A 194 -6.80 -13.86 -7.38
N ARG A 195 -7.27 -14.18 -8.59
CA ARG A 195 -7.26 -15.56 -9.11
C ARG A 195 -5.84 -16.05 -9.45
N ILE A 196 -5.00 -15.20 -10.05
CA ILE A 196 -3.56 -15.50 -10.25
C ILE A 196 -2.90 -15.81 -8.91
N ALA A 197 -3.15 -14.98 -7.88
CA ALA A 197 -2.64 -15.20 -6.53
C ALA A 197 -3.14 -16.53 -5.94
N GLY A 198 -4.45 -16.80 -5.98
CA GLY A 198 -5.07 -18.01 -5.42
C GLY A 198 -4.59 -19.32 -6.07
N VAL A 199 -4.43 -19.33 -7.40
CA VAL A 199 -3.94 -20.48 -8.16
C VAL A 199 -2.43 -20.74 -7.95
N LEU A 200 -1.65 -19.72 -7.58
CA LEU A 200 -0.20 -19.82 -7.40
C LEU A 200 0.22 -20.76 -6.26
N GLY A 201 -0.66 -21.04 -5.29
CA GLY A 201 -0.43 -22.09 -4.28
C GLY A 201 -0.39 -23.50 -4.89
N SER A 202 -1.12 -23.72 -5.98
CA SER A 202 -1.31 -25.02 -6.65
C SER A 202 -0.41 -25.22 -7.87
N THR A 203 0.03 -24.15 -8.55
CA THR A 203 0.87 -24.21 -9.76
C THR A 203 2.37 -24.06 -9.49
N TRP A 204 2.78 -23.82 -8.24
CA TRP A 204 4.19 -23.60 -7.92
C TRP A 204 5.00 -24.91 -7.93
N LYS A 205 6.04 -24.95 -8.77
CA LYS A 205 6.92 -26.12 -9.01
C LYS A 205 7.56 -26.75 -7.77
N GLN A 206 7.67 -26.00 -6.66
CA GLN A 206 8.35 -26.43 -5.44
C GLN A 206 7.40 -26.37 -4.23
N GLU A 207 6.57 -27.40 -4.03
CA GLU A 207 5.58 -27.50 -2.93
C GLU A 207 6.14 -27.14 -1.53
N GLN A 208 7.40 -27.48 -1.29
CA GLN A 208 8.12 -27.20 -0.03
C GLN A 208 8.28 -25.70 0.25
N VAL A 209 8.27 -24.85 -0.79
CA VAL A 209 8.27 -23.38 -0.66
C VAL A 209 6.93 -22.87 -0.15
N ILE A 210 5.82 -23.40 -0.67
CA ILE A 210 4.46 -23.04 -0.26
C ILE A 210 4.22 -23.46 1.20
N ASN A 211 4.56 -24.72 1.52
CA ASN A 211 4.58 -25.24 2.89
C ASN A 211 5.44 -24.39 3.83
N GLY A 212 6.65 -24.03 3.38
CA GLY A 212 7.57 -23.18 4.13
C GLY A 212 7.05 -21.75 4.37
N HIS A 213 6.23 -21.19 3.46
CA HIS A 213 5.52 -19.92 3.71
C HIS A 213 4.40 -20.10 4.72
N ALA A 214 3.51 -21.08 4.52
CA ALA A 214 2.39 -21.35 5.42
C ALA A 214 2.85 -21.58 6.86
N PHE A 215 3.87 -22.43 7.06
CA PHE A 215 4.43 -22.72 8.38
C PHE A 215 5.07 -21.49 9.03
N ARG A 216 5.78 -20.64 8.28
CA ARG A 216 6.35 -19.39 8.80
C ARG A 216 5.29 -18.36 9.18
N LEU A 217 4.22 -18.24 8.40
CA LEU A 217 3.11 -17.33 8.68
C LEU A 217 2.32 -17.80 9.92
N LEU A 218 2.00 -19.09 10.03
CA LEU A 218 1.39 -19.65 11.23
C LEU A 218 2.30 -19.52 12.46
N SER A 219 3.61 -19.76 12.33
CA SER A 219 4.57 -19.56 13.42
C SER A 219 4.64 -18.10 13.87
N LEU A 220 4.61 -17.15 12.93
CA LEU A 220 4.59 -15.71 13.24
C LEU A 220 3.39 -15.34 14.11
N ILE A 221 2.20 -15.83 13.76
CA ILE A 221 0.94 -15.47 14.44
C ILE A 221 0.77 -16.28 15.73
N LEU A 222 0.92 -17.60 15.67
CA LEU A 222 0.58 -18.53 16.77
C LEU A 222 1.71 -18.73 17.77
N GLU A 223 2.97 -18.66 17.33
CA GLU A 223 4.13 -18.73 18.23
C GLU A 223 4.71 -17.35 18.59
N ASN A 224 4.62 -16.37 17.69
CA ASN A 224 5.07 -14.98 17.87
C ASN A 224 6.42 -14.88 18.63
N PRO A 225 7.51 -15.41 18.04
CA PRO A 225 8.81 -15.51 18.70
C PRO A 225 9.41 -14.12 18.97
N SER A 226 10.09 -13.97 20.11
CA SER A 226 10.48 -12.67 20.69
C SER A 226 11.52 -11.86 19.90
N ASP A 227 12.21 -12.50 18.97
CA ASP A 227 13.18 -11.92 18.03
C ASP A 227 12.52 -11.47 16.70
N GLY A 228 11.22 -11.75 16.52
CA GLY A 228 10.49 -11.52 15.27
C GLY A 228 9.70 -10.20 15.17
N PRO A 229 8.84 -10.10 14.14
CA PRO A 229 7.75 -9.15 14.11
C PRO A 229 6.70 -9.49 15.17
N SER A 230 6.11 -8.45 15.76
CA SER A 230 5.04 -8.53 16.75
C SER A 230 3.70 -8.07 16.17
N LEU A 231 2.65 -8.13 17.00
CA LEU A 231 1.34 -7.54 16.72
C LEU A 231 1.40 -6.06 16.28
N LEU A 232 2.44 -5.31 16.64
CA LEU A 232 2.65 -3.92 16.20
C LEU A 232 3.39 -3.78 14.86
N ASP A 233 4.03 -4.84 14.36
CA ASP A 233 4.86 -4.81 13.15
C ASP A 233 4.15 -5.38 11.91
N TRP A 234 3.15 -6.27 12.08
CA TRP A 234 2.51 -6.94 10.95
C TRP A 234 1.22 -6.28 10.48
N ASP A 235 1.00 -6.29 9.17
CA ASP A 235 -0.29 -6.00 8.55
C ASP A 235 -1.16 -7.27 8.56
N SER A 236 -2.29 -7.23 9.27
CA SER A 236 -3.19 -8.37 9.43
C SER A 236 -3.82 -8.83 8.11
N PHE A 237 -4.11 -7.93 7.17
CA PHE A 237 -4.68 -8.31 5.86
C PHE A 237 -3.59 -8.78 4.88
N GLY A 238 -2.44 -8.09 4.85
CA GLY A 238 -1.29 -8.53 4.08
C GLY A 238 -0.66 -9.84 4.59
N VAL A 239 -1.02 -10.31 5.78
CA VAL A 239 -0.74 -11.68 6.26
C VAL A 239 -1.88 -12.64 5.91
N LEU A 240 -3.15 -12.21 5.97
CA LEU A 240 -4.32 -12.99 5.56
C LEU A 240 -4.18 -13.54 4.14
N VAL A 241 -3.88 -12.69 3.14
CA VAL A 241 -3.82 -13.10 1.72
C VAL A 241 -2.83 -14.26 1.48
N PRO A 242 -1.52 -14.14 1.79
CA PRO A 242 -0.58 -15.24 1.58
C PRO A 242 -0.84 -16.45 2.50
N LEU A 243 -1.43 -16.25 3.69
CA LEU A 243 -1.79 -17.38 4.55
C LEU A 243 -2.95 -18.18 3.96
N THR A 244 -4.02 -17.52 3.52
CA THR A 244 -5.19 -18.15 2.87
C THR A 244 -4.78 -19.03 1.68
N ILE A 245 -3.79 -18.57 0.91
CA ILE A 245 -3.34 -19.27 -0.30
C ILE A 245 -2.35 -20.41 0.00
N SER A 246 -1.52 -20.26 1.03
CA SER A 246 -0.50 -21.26 1.36
C SER A 246 -0.97 -22.31 2.38
N ILE A 247 -1.95 -22.00 3.23
CA ILE A 247 -2.42 -22.91 4.29
C ILE A 247 -2.95 -24.27 3.80
N PRO A 248 -3.60 -24.43 2.62
CA PRO A 248 -4.03 -25.75 2.15
C PRO A 248 -2.87 -26.74 2.01
N SER A 249 -1.65 -26.27 1.68
CA SER A 249 -0.47 -27.12 1.52
C SER A 249 -0.07 -27.90 2.78
N LEU A 250 -0.45 -27.42 3.97
CA LEU A 250 -0.18 -28.07 5.26
C LEU A 250 -1.20 -29.15 5.65
N PHE A 251 -2.38 -29.15 5.01
CA PHE A 251 -3.52 -30.00 5.40
C PHE A 251 -3.92 -31.01 4.32
N TYR A 252 -3.64 -30.72 3.04
CA TYR A 252 -3.93 -31.62 1.92
C TYR A 252 -2.66 -32.29 1.40
N THR A 253 -2.67 -33.62 1.32
CA THR A 253 -1.60 -34.44 0.72
C THR A 253 -1.90 -34.87 -0.72
N GLU A 254 -3.06 -34.48 -1.25
CA GLU A 254 -3.47 -34.76 -2.63
C GLU A 254 -2.92 -33.68 -3.58
N GLN A 255 -2.62 -34.07 -4.82
CA GLN A 255 -2.04 -33.17 -5.83
C GLN A 255 -2.93 -33.06 -7.07
N PRO A 256 -3.12 -31.86 -7.64
CA PRO A 256 -2.62 -30.56 -7.17
C PRO A 256 -3.26 -30.12 -5.85
N ILE A 257 -2.52 -29.37 -5.03
CA ILE A 257 -3.02 -28.74 -3.79
C ILE A 257 -4.33 -27.99 -4.10
N PRO A 258 -5.42 -28.16 -3.33
CA PRO A 258 -6.67 -27.46 -3.57
C PRO A 258 -6.52 -25.93 -3.58
N ILE A 259 -7.11 -25.30 -4.58
CA ILE A 259 -7.24 -23.84 -4.67
C ILE A 259 -8.16 -23.36 -3.54
N PRO A 260 -7.90 -22.22 -2.88
CA PRO A 260 -8.80 -21.68 -1.86
C PRO A 260 -10.16 -21.28 -2.45
N MET A 261 -11.23 -21.97 -2.04
CA MET A 261 -12.59 -21.78 -2.58
C MET A 261 -13.59 -21.26 -1.53
N GLY A 262 -13.13 -20.77 -0.38
CA GLY A 262 -14.00 -20.32 0.72
C GLY A 262 -14.58 -21.47 1.53
N THR A 263 -13.72 -22.38 1.99
CA THR A 263 -14.06 -23.47 2.91
C THR A 263 -13.92 -23.02 4.37
N THR A 264 -14.18 -23.93 5.32
CA THR A 264 -13.91 -23.72 6.75
C THR A 264 -12.45 -23.36 7.05
N LEU A 265 -11.48 -23.78 6.21
CA LEU A 265 -10.06 -23.47 6.41
C LEU A 265 -9.77 -21.97 6.17
N GLU A 266 -10.36 -21.39 5.12
CA GLU A 266 -10.29 -19.96 4.83
C GLU A 266 -11.07 -19.16 5.88
N LEU A 267 -12.23 -19.64 6.35
CA LEU A 267 -12.98 -18.97 7.42
C LEU A 267 -12.18 -18.95 8.74
N HIS A 268 -11.54 -20.05 9.14
CA HIS A 268 -10.63 -20.07 10.30
C HIS A 268 -9.44 -19.12 10.12
N THR A 269 -8.92 -19.00 8.90
CA THR A 269 -7.83 -18.08 8.55
C THR A 269 -8.26 -16.61 8.66
N LEU A 270 -9.48 -16.29 8.22
CA LEU A 270 -10.09 -14.97 8.40
C LEU A 270 -10.36 -14.65 9.87
N HIS A 271 -10.96 -15.57 10.64
CA HIS A 271 -11.16 -15.42 12.09
C HIS A 271 -9.83 -15.09 12.79
N LEU A 272 -8.76 -15.85 12.50
CA LEU A 272 -7.45 -15.64 13.12
C LEU A 272 -6.90 -14.22 12.87
N MET A 273 -6.99 -13.72 11.64
CA MET A 273 -6.48 -12.39 11.30
C MET A 273 -7.42 -11.25 11.71
N PHE A 274 -8.73 -11.49 11.80
CA PHE A 274 -9.69 -10.53 12.33
C PHE A 274 -9.47 -10.30 13.83
N ILE A 275 -9.21 -11.37 14.59
CA ILE A 275 -8.82 -11.29 16.01
C ILE A 275 -7.47 -10.56 16.19
N SER A 276 -6.52 -10.75 15.26
CA SER A 276 -5.29 -9.94 15.20
C SER A 276 -5.61 -8.45 14.99
N ASN A 277 -6.47 -8.10 14.03
CA ASN A 277 -6.88 -6.72 13.78
C ASN A 277 -7.57 -6.07 15.01
N MET A 278 -8.51 -6.75 15.67
CA MET A 278 -9.12 -6.26 16.91
C MET A 278 -8.08 -6.01 18.01
N ALA A 279 -7.15 -6.96 18.20
CA ALA A 279 -6.09 -6.82 19.20
C ALA A 279 -5.11 -5.68 18.88
N GLN A 280 -4.86 -5.40 17.59
CA GLN A 280 -4.12 -4.21 17.15
C GLN A 280 -4.86 -2.92 17.55
N ILE A 281 -6.14 -2.80 17.21
CA ILE A 281 -6.97 -1.61 17.52
C ILE A 281 -7.01 -1.35 19.04
N ILE A 282 -7.32 -2.37 19.85
CA ILE A 282 -7.36 -2.24 21.32
C ILE A 282 -5.98 -1.86 21.89
N LEU A 283 -4.89 -2.24 21.24
CA LEU A 283 -3.52 -1.90 21.65
C LEU A 283 -3.10 -0.46 21.28
N THR A 284 -3.61 0.10 20.17
CA THR A 284 -3.09 1.36 19.58
C THR A 284 -4.04 2.56 19.65
N SER A 285 -5.37 2.37 19.74
CA SER A 285 -6.34 3.48 19.87
C SER A 285 -6.22 4.24 21.19
N ASP A 286 -6.61 5.52 21.22
CA ASP A 286 -6.63 6.34 22.44
C ASP A 286 -7.93 6.09 23.23
N LEU A 287 -8.06 4.89 23.81
CA LEU A 287 -9.26 4.47 24.56
C LEU A 287 -9.61 5.39 25.74
N GLN A 288 -8.69 6.25 26.21
CA GLN A 288 -8.98 7.23 27.26
C GLN A 288 -9.50 8.56 26.72
N ARG A 289 -9.19 8.93 25.48
CA ARG A 289 -9.77 10.11 24.82
C ARG A 289 -11.06 9.77 24.10
N ASP A 290 -11.04 8.66 23.35
CA ASP A 290 -12.12 8.26 22.44
C ASP A 290 -13.19 7.41 23.18
N GLY A 291 -12.85 6.88 24.36
CA GLY A 291 -13.73 6.08 25.23
C GLY A 291 -14.33 6.84 26.42
N ILE A 292 -14.16 8.16 26.53
CA ILE A 292 -14.93 8.99 27.48
C ILE A 292 -16.27 9.36 26.82
N PRO A 293 -17.42 8.97 27.38
CA PRO A 293 -18.71 9.47 26.93
C PRO A 293 -18.80 10.99 27.13
N MET A 294 -19.06 11.75 26.07
CA MET A 294 -19.18 13.22 26.19
C MET A 294 -20.44 13.66 26.94
N GLU A 295 -21.50 12.86 26.91
CA GLU A 295 -22.74 13.04 27.70
C GLU A 295 -23.42 11.67 27.87
N GLN A 296 -23.90 11.37 29.08
CA GLN A 296 -24.45 10.07 29.55
C GLN A 296 -23.42 8.96 29.81
N GLU A 297 -23.58 8.23 30.92
CA GLU A 297 -22.78 7.03 31.23
C GLU A 297 -23.25 5.86 30.36
N GLU A 298 -22.48 5.48 29.34
CA GLU A 298 -22.73 4.26 28.55
C GLU A 298 -22.55 3.02 29.45
N ILE A 299 -23.68 2.39 29.83
CA ILE A 299 -23.71 1.20 30.68
C ILE A 299 -23.07 0.02 29.93
N ASP A 300 -22.18 -0.70 30.60
CA ASP A 300 -21.55 -1.92 30.07
C ASP A 300 -22.59 -3.02 29.80
N GLU A 301 -22.61 -3.54 28.57
CA GLU A 301 -23.55 -4.59 28.17
C GLU A 301 -23.01 -6.01 28.46
N PRO A 302 -23.88 -6.99 28.74
CA PRO A 302 -23.47 -8.38 29.01
C PRO A 302 -22.86 -9.10 27.79
N GLU A 303 -22.90 -8.50 26.61
CA GLU A 303 -22.20 -8.97 25.41
C GLU A 303 -20.78 -8.42 25.28
N THR A 304 -20.49 -7.24 25.84
CA THR A 304 -19.18 -6.57 25.73
C THR A 304 -18.27 -6.82 26.93
N GLU A 305 -18.79 -7.32 28.07
CA GLU A 305 -18.03 -7.62 29.29
C GLU A 305 -16.75 -8.47 29.05
N CYS A 306 -16.71 -9.34 28.04
CA CYS A 306 -15.51 -10.10 27.70
C CYS A 306 -14.30 -9.21 27.33
N LEU A 307 -14.53 -7.98 26.83
CA LEU A 307 -13.48 -7.01 26.58
C LEU A 307 -12.73 -6.61 27.85
N ARG A 308 -13.32 -6.69 29.04
CA ARG A 308 -12.67 -6.24 30.27
C ARG A 308 -11.37 -6.99 30.57
N GLU A 309 -11.32 -8.29 30.29
CA GLU A 309 -10.09 -9.09 30.38
C GLU A 309 -9.17 -8.85 29.16
N VAL A 310 -9.71 -8.65 27.95
CA VAL A 310 -8.92 -8.35 26.73
C VAL A 310 -8.16 -7.01 26.84
N ILE A 311 -8.85 -5.94 27.25
CA ILE A 311 -8.29 -4.62 27.54
C ILE A 311 -7.21 -4.76 28.62
N LYS A 312 -7.50 -5.48 29.71
CA LYS A 312 -6.56 -5.72 30.80
C LYS A 312 -5.29 -6.48 30.37
N ILE A 313 -5.38 -7.37 29.37
CA ILE A 313 -4.23 -8.05 28.77
C ILE A 313 -3.39 -7.08 27.91
N LEU A 314 -4.05 -6.31 27.04
CA LEU A 314 -3.38 -5.48 26.02
C LEU A 314 -2.97 -4.09 26.50
N ARG A 315 -3.61 -3.54 27.54
CA ARG A 315 -3.44 -2.17 28.03
C ARG A 315 -3.23 -2.06 29.54
N GLY A 316 -3.38 -3.16 30.28
CA GLY A 316 -3.34 -3.17 31.75
C GLY A 316 -4.63 -2.62 32.37
N ASN A 317 -4.57 -2.26 33.65
CA ASN A 317 -5.73 -1.78 34.40
C ASN A 317 -6.09 -0.33 34.02
N ILE A 318 -6.85 -0.16 32.94
CA ILE A 318 -7.47 1.12 32.54
C ILE A 318 -8.99 1.00 32.76
N GLU A 319 -9.59 2.06 33.29
CA GLU A 319 -11.03 2.19 33.49
C GLU A 319 -11.66 2.88 32.26
N VAL A 320 -12.44 2.12 31.49
CA VAL A 320 -13.15 2.51 30.25
C VAL A 320 -14.41 1.67 30.10
N SER A 321 -15.44 2.20 29.40
CA SER A 321 -16.62 1.41 29.03
C SER A 321 -16.26 0.37 27.97
N THR A 322 -16.66 -0.88 28.19
CA THR A 322 -16.54 -1.98 27.22
C THR A 322 -17.41 -1.74 26.00
N SER A 323 -18.58 -1.12 26.16
CA SER A 323 -19.49 -0.73 25.07
C SER A 323 -18.83 0.30 24.14
N ALA A 324 -18.22 1.35 24.72
CA ALA A 324 -17.48 2.36 23.97
C ALA A 324 -16.25 1.77 23.25
N VAL A 325 -15.49 0.89 23.91
CA VAL A 325 -14.35 0.18 23.28
C VAL A 325 -14.82 -0.74 22.15
N TRP A 326 -15.98 -1.39 22.29
CA TRP A 326 -16.53 -2.22 21.22
C TRP A 326 -16.88 -1.39 19.97
N ARG A 327 -17.53 -0.22 20.14
CA ARG A 327 -17.76 0.73 19.03
C ARG A 327 -16.46 1.13 18.33
N ILE A 328 -15.42 1.49 19.09
CA ILE A 328 -14.09 1.83 18.54
C ILE A 328 -13.51 0.66 17.73
N VAL A 329 -13.65 -0.58 18.20
CA VAL A 329 -13.22 -1.78 17.45
C VAL A 329 -14.03 -1.95 16.16
N GLN A 330 -15.37 -1.84 16.22
CA GLN A 330 -16.22 -1.98 15.05
C GLN A 330 -15.89 -0.94 13.96
N GLU A 331 -15.73 0.32 14.35
CA GLU A 331 -15.40 1.42 13.44
C GLU A 331 -14.01 1.26 12.80
N ASN A 332 -12.99 0.93 13.59
CA ASN A 332 -11.61 0.80 13.10
C ASN A 332 -11.33 -0.54 12.40
N SER A 333 -12.19 -1.54 12.55
CA SER A 333 -12.14 -2.77 11.75
C SER A 333 -12.75 -2.63 10.34
N VAL A 334 -13.52 -1.57 10.05
CA VAL A 334 -14.14 -1.37 8.72
C VAL A 334 -13.15 -1.48 7.56
N PRO A 335 -11.95 -0.85 7.57
CA PRO A 335 -10.99 -0.97 6.47
C PRO A 335 -10.45 -2.39 6.27
N PHE A 336 -10.18 -3.11 7.36
CA PHE A 336 -9.76 -4.52 7.30
C PHE A 336 -10.85 -5.38 6.66
N LEU A 337 -12.10 -5.19 7.11
CA LEU A 337 -13.26 -5.90 6.58
C LEU A 337 -13.50 -5.55 5.10
N ARG A 338 -13.38 -4.28 4.67
CA ARG A 338 -13.48 -3.87 3.25
C ARG A 338 -12.43 -4.58 2.38
N CYS A 339 -11.18 -4.66 2.83
CA CYS A 339 -10.14 -5.46 2.15
C CYS A 339 -10.51 -6.96 2.07
N CYS A 340 -11.07 -7.54 3.14
CA CYS A 340 -11.52 -8.93 3.16
C CYS A 340 -12.70 -9.19 2.21
N VAL A 341 -13.68 -8.28 2.16
CA VAL A 341 -14.82 -8.33 1.23
C VAL A 341 -14.32 -8.36 -0.21
N LEU A 342 -13.44 -7.43 -0.59
CA LEU A 342 -12.83 -7.40 -1.93
C LEU A 342 -12.09 -8.70 -2.24
N PHE A 343 -11.26 -9.20 -1.32
CA PHE A 343 -10.49 -10.42 -1.51
C PHE A 343 -11.37 -11.66 -1.72
N TYR A 344 -12.28 -11.94 -0.78
CA TYR A 344 -13.09 -13.16 -0.84
C TYR A 344 -14.16 -13.11 -1.93
N HIS A 345 -14.68 -11.94 -2.30
CA HIS A 345 -15.60 -11.79 -3.44
C HIS A 345 -14.98 -12.32 -4.75
N TYR A 346 -13.82 -11.79 -5.15
CA TYR A 346 -13.15 -12.19 -6.39
C TYR A 346 -12.47 -13.57 -6.33
N LEU A 347 -12.07 -14.02 -5.14
CA LEU A 347 -11.49 -15.35 -4.92
C LEU A 347 -12.54 -16.47 -5.05
N THR A 348 -13.72 -16.29 -4.45
CA THR A 348 -14.77 -17.32 -4.39
C THR A 348 -15.82 -17.21 -5.51
N GLY A 349 -16.02 -16.01 -6.06
CA GLY A 349 -17.12 -15.73 -7.00
C GLY A 349 -18.50 -15.62 -6.33
N VAL A 350 -18.59 -15.55 -5.00
CA VAL A 350 -19.86 -15.31 -4.29
C VAL A 350 -20.40 -13.92 -4.65
N PRO A 351 -21.64 -13.80 -5.17
CA PRO A 351 -22.16 -12.53 -5.68
C PRO A 351 -22.30 -11.47 -4.57
N ALA A 352 -22.12 -10.20 -4.95
CA ALA A 352 -22.28 -9.08 -4.03
C ALA A 352 -23.77 -8.91 -3.61
N PRO A 353 -24.09 -8.83 -2.31
CA PRO A 353 -25.42 -8.41 -1.86
C PRO A 353 -25.59 -6.91 -2.14
N THR A 354 -26.80 -6.49 -2.54
CA THR A 354 -27.11 -5.10 -2.93
C THR A 354 -26.64 -4.07 -1.90
N VAL A 355 -26.81 -4.37 -0.62
CA VAL A 355 -26.39 -3.53 0.50
C VAL A 355 -24.88 -3.18 0.44
N LEU A 356 -23.99 -4.09 0.01
CA LEU A 356 -22.55 -3.78 -0.11
C LEU A 356 -22.19 -3.02 -1.41
N THR A 357 -23.18 -2.79 -2.29
CA THR A 357 -23.07 -1.92 -3.47
C THR A 357 -23.63 -0.51 -3.22
N GLU A 358 -24.28 -0.26 -2.09
CA GLU A 358 -24.92 1.01 -1.74
C GLU A 358 -24.06 1.84 -0.76
N VAL A 359 -24.08 3.17 -0.90
CA VAL A 359 -23.27 4.10 -0.10
C VAL A 359 -23.64 4.00 1.39
N GLY A 360 -22.68 3.60 2.23
CA GLY A 360 -22.89 3.42 3.67
C GLY A 360 -23.51 2.07 4.06
N GLY A 361 -23.81 1.20 3.09
CA GLY A 361 -24.23 -0.17 3.35
C GLY A 361 -23.08 -1.11 3.73
N ASP A 362 -21.82 -0.69 3.53
CA ASP A 362 -20.59 -1.34 3.97
C ASP A 362 -20.33 -1.23 5.50
N THR A 363 -21.38 -1.44 6.30
CA THR A 363 -21.28 -1.46 7.76
C THR A 363 -20.53 -2.68 8.28
N PHE A 364 -19.97 -2.57 9.49
CA PHE A 364 -19.35 -3.70 10.21
C PHE A 364 -20.23 -4.97 10.18
N VAL A 365 -21.52 -4.85 10.52
CA VAL A 365 -22.45 -5.98 10.60
C VAL A 365 -22.69 -6.61 9.23
N ASN A 366 -22.91 -5.80 8.19
CA ASN A 366 -23.19 -6.28 6.84
C ASN A 366 -21.97 -6.99 6.23
N MET A 367 -20.77 -6.44 6.44
CA MET A 367 -19.53 -7.08 6.01
C MET A 367 -19.23 -8.35 6.80
N CYS A 368 -19.47 -8.38 8.12
CA CYS A 368 -19.35 -9.60 8.90
C CYS A 368 -20.28 -10.70 8.39
N SER A 369 -21.57 -10.40 8.13
CA SER A 369 -22.52 -11.39 7.61
C SER A 369 -22.12 -11.93 6.23
N TYR A 370 -21.66 -11.05 5.33
CA TYR A 370 -21.13 -11.45 4.01
C TYR A 370 -19.79 -12.20 4.08
N LEU A 371 -19.04 -12.07 5.17
CA LEU A 371 -17.80 -12.80 5.42
C LEU A 371 -17.98 -14.06 6.28
N GLY A 372 -19.22 -14.40 6.66
CA GLY A 372 -19.51 -15.54 7.55
C GLY A 372 -19.01 -15.35 8.99
N LEU A 373 -18.69 -14.11 9.38
CA LEU A 373 -18.21 -13.72 10.69
C LEU A 373 -19.39 -13.38 11.61
N SER A 374 -19.27 -13.71 12.89
CA SER A 374 -20.18 -13.14 13.91
C SER A 374 -19.95 -11.63 14.05
N SER A 375 -21.02 -10.90 14.32
CA SER A 375 -20.99 -9.49 14.71
C SER A 375 -21.01 -9.27 16.23
N SER A 376 -21.19 -10.33 17.05
CA SER A 376 -21.22 -10.22 18.52
C SER A 376 -19.81 -10.27 19.11
N CYS A 377 -19.50 -9.28 19.95
CA CYS A 377 -18.25 -9.16 20.69
C CYS A 377 -17.90 -10.45 21.45
N LYS A 378 -18.92 -11.05 22.07
CA LYS A 378 -18.80 -12.25 22.91
C LYS A 378 -18.36 -13.48 22.12
N GLU A 379 -18.93 -13.71 20.95
CA GLU A 379 -18.62 -14.89 20.13
C GLU A 379 -17.21 -14.81 19.53
N LEU A 380 -16.75 -13.59 19.22
CA LEU A 380 -15.41 -13.32 18.71
C LEU A 380 -14.33 -13.41 19.81
N LEU A 381 -14.54 -12.75 20.96
CA LEU A 381 -13.48 -12.51 21.94
C LEU A 381 -13.55 -13.34 23.23
N SER A 382 -14.71 -13.89 23.60
CA SER A 382 -14.83 -14.76 24.78
C SER A 382 -14.19 -16.16 24.68
N PRO A 383 -13.87 -16.76 23.51
CA PRO A 383 -13.25 -18.08 23.45
C PRO A 383 -11.87 -18.16 24.15
N THR A 384 -11.66 -19.19 24.97
CA THR A 384 -10.44 -19.34 25.79
C THR A 384 -9.14 -19.39 24.97
N ASN A 385 -9.20 -19.95 23.77
CA ASN A 385 -8.08 -19.96 22.81
C ASN A 385 -7.75 -18.55 22.30
N VAL A 386 -8.75 -17.72 22.02
CA VAL A 386 -8.57 -16.30 21.65
C VAL A 386 -7.91 -15.52 22.78
N CYS A 387 -8.43 -15.62 24.01
CA CYS A 387 -7.78 -14.99 25.17
C CYS A 387 -6.35 -15.49 25.41
N THR A 388 -6.05 -16.76 25.11
CA THR A 388 -4.70 -17.33 25.25
C THR A 388 -3.74 -16.80 24.19
N LEU A 389 -4.21 -16.66 22.94
CA LEU A 389 -3.43 -16.12 21.84
C LEU A 389 -3.13 -14.62 22.03
N ILE A 390 -4.13 -13.83 22.46
CA ILE A 390 -3.95 -12.41 22.80
C ILE A 390 -2.96 -12.23 23.96
N LYS A 391 -2.99 -13.12 24.97
CA LYS A 391 -1.96 -13.15 26.05
C LYS A 391 -0.56 -13.42 25.52
N LYS A 392 -0.42 -14.24 24.47
CA LYS A 392 0.86 -14.53 23.82
C LYS A 392 1.41 -13.29 23.10
N TRP A 393 0.59 -12.63 22.28
CA TRP A 393 0.96 -11.37 21.61
C TRP A 393 1.32 -10.25 22.60
N ALA A 394 0.52 -10.06 23.65
CA ALA A 394 0.79 -9.09 24.72
C ALA A 394 2.08 -9.38 25.50
N SER A 395 2.55 -10.64 25.49
CA SER A 395 3.80 -11.03 26.13
C SER A 395 5.06 -10.69 25.31
N HIS A 396 4.92 -10.29 24.04
CA HIS A 396 6.04 -9.93 23.17
C HIS A 396 6.77 -8.66 23.66
N GLU A 397 8.10 -8.63 23.64
CA GLU A 397 8.84 -7.52 24.28
C GLU A 397 8.63 -6.17 23.60
N LYS A 398 8.49 -6.13 22.25
CA LYS A 398 8.06 -4.90 21.55
C LYS A 398 6.73 -4.34 22.07
N VAL A 399 5.74 -5.19 22.36
CA VAL A 399 4.42 -4.76 22.89
C VAL A 399 4.56 -4.27 24.33
N LYS A 400 5.35 -4.95 25.16
CA LYS A 400 5.69 -4.47 26.50
C LYS A 400 6.50 -3.16 26.49
N MET A 401 7.34 -2.92 25.48
CA MET A 401 8.10 -1.67 25.32
C MET A 401 7.17 -0.52 24.89
N TRP A 402 6.28 -0.77 23.92
CA TRP A 402 5.23 0.15 23.51
C TRP A 402 4.42 0.66 24.71
N LEU A 403 3.93 -0.26 25.56
CA LEU A 403 3.16 0.09 26.77
C LEU A 403 3.97 0.82 27.87
N LYS A 404 5.30 0.87 27.77
CA LYS A 404 6.19 1.56 28.72
C LYS A 404 6.68 2.92 28.22
N GLN A 405 6.57 3.22 26.93
CA GLN A 405 7.21 4.39 26.30
C GLN A 405 6.19 5.40 25.79
N SER A 406 6.33 6.66 26.21
CA SER A 406 5.59 7.80 25.66
C SER A 406 5.94 7.97 24.17
N PRO A 407 4.98 8.34 23.32
CA PRO A 407 4.52 7.49 22.24
C PRO A 407 5.59 7.25 21.18
N MET A 408 5.87 5.97 20.91
CA MET A 408 6.38 5.58 19.60
C MET A 408 5.27 5.83 18.55
N VAL A 409 5.64 6.08 17.30
CA VAL A 409 4.66 6.24 16.21
C VAL A 409 4.26 4.87 15.69
N TYR A 410 3.04 4.42 16.01
CA TYR A 410 2.43 3.29 15.30
C TYR A 410 2.07 3.73 13.88
N ARG A 411 2.55 2.98 12.88
CA ARG A 411 2.11 3.14 11.49
C ARG A 411 0.99 2.13 11.25
N ASP A 412 -0.24 2.59 11.39
CA ASP A 412 -1.42 1.84 10.96
C ASP A 412 -1.35 1.55 9.44
N PRO A 413 -1.32 0.27 9.01
CA PRO A 413 -1.33 -0.08 7.59
C PRO A 413 -2.68 0.20 6.89
N LEU A 414 -3.75 0.46 7.65
CA LEU A 414 -5.10 0.74 7.16
C LEU A 414 -5.44 2.25 7.15
N ALA A 415 -4.52 3.11 7.64
CA ALA A 415 -4.71 4.55 7.59
C ALA A 415 -4.62 5.06 6.14
N ILE A 416 -5.57 5.92 5.74
CA ILE A 416 -5.53 6.56 4.42
C ILE A 416 -4.31 7.49 4.37
N ASN A 417 -3.36 7.15 3.51
CA ASN A 417 -2.17 7.95 3.23
C ASN A 417 -2.57 9.33 2.69
N LYS A 418 -1.97 10.40 3.23
CA LYS A 418 -2.29 11.80 2.86
C LYS A 418 -1.04 12.59 2.53
N LEU A 419 -1.13 13.42 1.49
CA LEU A 419 -0.12 14.45 1.19
C LEU A 419 -0.04 15.47 2.34
N VAL A 420 1.11 16.14 2.47
CA VAL A 420 1.39 17.04 3.61
C VAL A 420 0.46 18.26 3.65
N SER A 421 0.01 18.63 4.85
CA SER A 421 -0.82 19.82 5.05
C SER A 421 -0.10 21.10 4.64
N LEU A 422 -0.48 21.68 3.51
CA LEU A 422 0.01 22.98 3.06
C LEU A 422 -0.73 24.13 3.79
N PRO A 423 -0.08 25.29 4.02
CA PRO A 423 -0.72 26.45 4.65
C PRO A 423 -1.74 27.12 3.73
N ASP A 424 -2.77 27.74 4.31
CA ASP A 424 -3.81 28.42 3.55
C ASP A 424 -3.30 29.71 2.85
N ASP A 425 -2.21 30.35 3.32
CA ASP A 425 -1.52 31.48 2.68
C ASP A 425 -0.16 31.05 2.10
N TYR A 426 0.07 31.30 0.81
CA TYR A 426 1.31 30.95 0.12
C TYR A 426 2.55 31.68 0.67
N SER A 427 2.36 32.83 1.30
CA SER A 427 3.42 33.63 1.93
C SER A 427 4.18 32.86 3.00
N GLU A 428 3.51 31.91 3.69
CA GLU A 428 4.14 31.04 4.68
C GLU A 428 5.15 30.07 4.06
N LEU A 429 4.86 29.54 2.85
CA LEU A 429 5.81 28.71 2.10
C LEU A 429 7.01 29.54 1.63
N ILE A 430 6.79 30.77 1.14
CA ILE A 430 7.86 31.69 0.74
C ILE A 430 8.79 32.01 1.92
N ASN A 431 8.22 32.30 3.10
CA ASN A 431 8.99 32.51 4.31
C ASN A 431 9.78 31.24 4.70
N THR A 432 9.17 30.05 4.61
CA THR A 432 9.82 28.77 4.89
C THR A 432 11.04 28.54 3.98
N VAL A 433 10.92 28.80 2.67
CA VAL A 433 12.04 28.60 1.73
C VAL A 433 13.05 29.75 1.68
N SER A 434 12.75 30.90 2.29
CA SER A 434 13.75 31.96 2.52
C SER A 434 14.88 31.50 3.44
N LEU A 435 14.60 30.52 4.30
CA LEU A 435 15.55 29.89 5.22
C LEU A 435 16.27 28.67 4.61
N PHE A 436 15.91 28.24 3.39
CA PHE A 436 16.49 27.05 2.77
C PHE A 436 17.86 27.34 2.13
N THR A 437 18.91 26.85 2.80
CA THR A 437 20.28 26.77 2.28
C THR A 437 20.56 25.37 1.75
N CYS A 438 20.98 25.26 0.48
CA CYS A 438 21.38 23.98 -0.12
C CYS A 438 22.63 23.41 0.60
N PRO A 439 22.62 22.13 1.04
CA PRO A 439 23.70 21.56 1.86
C PRO A 439 25.03 21.37 1.11
N ASN A 440 24.99 21.34 -0.22
CA ASN A 440 26.14 21.06 -1.08
C ASN A 440 26.67 22.31 -1.82
N SER A 441 26.40 23.52 -1.33
CA SER A 441 26.84 24.75 -2.01
C SER A 441 27.32 25.86 -1.07
N ASP A 442 28.61 26.20 -1.14
CA ASP A 442 29.28 27.27 -0.38
C ASP A 442 28.83 28.71 -0.75
N ARG A 443 27.66 28.90 -1.36
CA ARG A 443 27.18 30.22 -1.85
C ARG A 443 25.69 30.42 -1.59
N GLU A 444 25.35 31.66 -1.29
CA GLU A 444 24.01 32.13 -0.89
C GLU A 444 22.95 32.12 -2.02
N ASP A 445 23.33 31.66 -3.22
CA ASP A 445 22.43 31.44 -4.36
C ASP A 445 21.47 30.27 -4.07
N SER A 446 20.46 30.47 -3.22
CA SER A 446 19.42 29.48 -2.94
C SER A 446 18.69 29.11 -4.23
N ARG A 447 18.79 27.85 -4.66
CA ARG A 447 18.35 27.36 -5.98
C ARG A 447 17.05 26.57 -5.84
N ASN A 448 16.04 27.03 -6.57
CA ASN A 448 14.74 26.40 -6.84
C ASN A 448 14.26 25.44 -5.72
N PRO A 449 14.00 25.98 -4.51
CA PRO A 449 13.57 25.19 -3.35
C PRO A 449 12.23 24.52 -3.63
N THR A 450 12.21 23.21 -3.49
CA THR A 450 11.17 22.32 -4.02
C THR A 450 10.74 21.36 -2.91
N MET A 451 9.48 21.43 -2.49
CA MET A 451 8.94 20.61 -1.40
C MET A 451 8.38 19.30 -1.95
N CYS A 452 8.75 18.15 -1.37
CA CYS A 452 8.06 16.89 -1.61
C CYS A 452 6.67 16.91 -0.95
N LEU A 453 5.60 16.70 -1.73
CA LEU A 453 4.24 16.70 -1.18
C LEU A 453 3.87 15.42 -0.43
N ILE A 454 4.65 14.35 -0.57
CA ILE A 454 4.42 13.06 0.13
C ILE A 454 4.95 13.12 1.57
N CYS A 455 6.13 13.70 1.80
CA CYS A 455 6.81 13.68 3.10
C CYS A 455 7.17 15.06 3.69
N GLY A 456 7.07 16.13 2.90
CA GLY A 456 7.39 17.50 3.33
C GLY A 456 8.86 17.89 3.25
N GLU A 457 9.76 17.00 2.79
CA GLU A 457 11.18 17.32 2.67
C GLU A 457 11.42 18.46 1.66
N MET A 458 12.28 19.42 2.04
CA MET A 458 12.72 20.53 1.18
C MET A 458 13.98 20.16 0.42
N LEU A 459 13.89 20.16 -0.91
CA LEU A 459 14.96 19.76 -1.83
C LEU A 459 15.42 20.92 -2.73
N CYS A 460 16.63 20.78 -3.27
CA CYS A 460 17.22 21.72 -4.23
C CYS A 460 17.03 21.16 -5.65
N SER A 461 16.09 21.69 -6.45
CA SER A 461 15.88 21.23 -7.83
C SER A 461 16.76 21.97 -8.85
N GLN A 462 16.81 21.45 -10.09
CA GLN A 462 17.44 22.08 -11.26
C GLN A 462 18.93 22.44 -11.06
N SER A 463 19.63 21.71 -10.20
CA SER A 463 20.95 22.10 -9.70
C SER A 463 21.94 20.94 -9.57
N TYR A 464 23.03 21.01 -10.34
CA TYR A 464 24.14 20.04 -10.34
C TYR A 464 24.90 19.90 -8.99
N CYS A 465 24.54 20.64 -7.94
CA CYS A 465 25.19 20.56 -6.63
C CYS A 465 24.65 19.43 -5.73
N CYS A 466 23.38 19.08 -5.84
CA CYS A 466 22.75 18.01 -5.05
C CYS A 466 22.53 16.74 -5.87
N GLN A 467 23.49 16.40 -6.73
CA GLN A 467 23.40 15.18 -7.53
C GLN A 467 24.01 13.98 -6.81
N THR A 468 23.33 12.84 -6.97
CA THR A 468 23.65 11.56 -6.31
C THR A 468 23.72 10.45 -7.36
N GLU A 469 24.53 9.43 -7.13
CA GLU A 469 24.59 8.25 -8.01
C GLU A 469 23.41 7.31 -7.73
N LEU A 470 22.55 7.11 -8.73
CA LEU A 470 21.46 6.13 -8.73
C LEU A 470 21.70 5.15 -9.89
N ASN A 471 21.90 3.87 -9.60
CA ASN A 471 22.14 2.83 -10.60
C ASN A 471 23.28 3.17 -11.61
N LYS A 472 24.37 3.79 -11.12
CA LYS A 472 25.52 4.29 -11.91
C LYS A 472 25.22 5.47 -12.83
N ILE A 473 24.09 6.16 -12.63
CA ILE A 473 23.71 7.39 -13.34
C ILE A 473 23.64 8.53 -12.32
N LEU A 474 24.20 9.69 -12.68
CA LEU A 474 24.21 10.88 -11.82
C LEU A 474 22.88 11.64 -11.94
N VAL A 475 22.03 11.53 -10.93
CA VAL A 475 20.66 12.10 -10.91
C VAL A 475 20.53 13.28 -9.95
N GLY A 476 19.56 14.15 -10.18
CA GLY A 476 19.22 15.28 -9.30
C GLY A 476 18.54 14.88 -7.99
N ALA A 477 18.39 15.85 -7.08
CA ALA A 477 17.89 15.61 -5.73
C ALA A 477 16.42 15.17 -5.72
N CYS A 478 15.57 15.78 -6.54
CA CYS A 478 14.15 15.39 -6.62
C CYS A 478 13.99 14.02 -7.30
N THR A 479 14.85 13.71 -8.27
CA THR A 479 14.90 12.44 -9.00
C THR A 479 15.34 11.28 -8.11
N PHE A 480 16.35 11.53 -7.25
CA PHE A 480 16.80 10.60 -6.22
C PHE A 480 15.73 10.41 -5.14
N HIS A 481 15.21 11.50 -4.59
CA HIS A 481 14.15 11.43 -3.57
C HIS A 481 12.85 10.78 -4.10
N ALA A 482 12.52 10.95 -5.39
CA ALA A 482 11.39 10.26 -6.01
C ALA A 482 11.58 8.72 -6.06
N HIS A 483 12.82 8.23 -6.13
CA HIS A 483 13.13 6.80 -6.00
C HIS A 483 12.89 6.33 -4.56
N GLU A 484 13.49 7.00 -3.57
CA GLU A 484 13.46 6.57 -2.17
C GLU A 484 12.11 6.78 -1.46
N CYS A 485 11.49 7.95 -1.62
CA CYS A 485 10.23 8.31 -0.95
C CYS A 485 8.98 7.91 -1.76
N GLY A 486 9.08 7.92 -3.09
CA GLY A 486 7.96 7.68 -4.00
C GLY A 486 7.96 6.31 -4.68
N ALA A 487 8.91 5.42 -4.33
CA ALA A 487 9.15 4.15 -5.03
C ALA A 487 9.31 4.30 -6.57
N GLY A 488 9.79 5.46 -7.02
CA GLY A 488 9.94 5.83 -8.43
C GLY A 488 8.98 6.94 -8.91
N ALA A 489 7.87 7.21 -8.22
CA ALA A 489 6.88 8.23 -8.63
C ALA A 489 6.58 9.22 -7.51
N CYS A 490 6.75 10.53 -7.75
CA CYS A 490 6.62 11.54 -6.70
C CYS A 490 6.04 12.88 -7.20
N MET A 491 5.45 13.62 -6.28
CA MET A 491 4.83 14.94 -6.49
C MET A 491 5.55 16.00 -5.66
N PHE A 492 5.90 17.11 -6.30
CA PHE A 492 6.61 18.22 -5.66
C PHE A 492 5.93 19.56 -5.92
N LEU A 493 6.10 20.51 -5.00
CA LEU A 493 5.75 21.91 -5.17
C LEU A 493 7.03 22.75 -5.26
N ARG A 494 7.25 23.36 -6.44
CA ARG A 494 8.31 24.36 -6.66
C ARG A 494 7.86 25.69 -6.04
N VAL A 495 8.55 26.14 -5.00
CA VAL A 495 8.02 27.21 -4.13
C VAL A 495 8.30 28.62 -4.65
N ARG A 496 9.30 28.82 -5.51
CA ARG A 496 9.55 30.13 -6.14
C ARG A 496 8.78 30.30 -7.44
N GLU A 497 8.42 29.20 -8.06
CA GLU A 497 7.80 29.13 -9.38
C GLU A 497 6.29 28.91 -9.31
N CYS A 498 5.74 28.65 -8.11
CA CYS A 498 4.33 28.33 -7.87
C CYS A 498 3.81 27.28 -8.86
N GLU A 499 4.46 26.12 -8.86
CA GLU A 499 4.27 25.09 -9.88
C GLU A 499 4.38 23.70 -9.27
N ILE A 500 3.52 22.78 -9.71
CA ILE A 500 3.61 21.36 -9.33
C ILE A 500 4.51 20.65 -10.33
N LEU A 501 5.43 19.84 -9.83
CA LEU A 501 6.29 18.94 -10.61
C LEU A 501 5.90 17.50 -10.31
N LEU A 502 5.50 16.75 -11.34
CA LEU A 502 5.41 15.29 -11.29
C LEU A 502 6.72 14.69 -11.79
N LEU A 503 7.29 13.72 -11.07
CA LEU A 503 8.42 12.91 -11.54
C LEU A 503 8.08 11.43 -11.56
N ALA A 504 8.51 10.77 -12.64
CA ALA A 504 8.67 9.32 -12.75
C ALA A 504 10.16 9.05 -13.01
N SER A 505 10.86 8.70 -11.94
CA SER A 505 12.31 8.52 -11.90
C SER A 505 12.76 7.37 -12.83
N PRO A 506 13.88 7.50 -13.57
CA PRO A 506 14.85 8.60 -13.51
C PRO A 506 14.66 9.70 -14.57
N ASN A 507 13.78 9.53 -15.56
CA ASN A 507 13.86 10.31 -16.81
C ASN A 507 12.54 10.83 -17.39
N ARG A 508 11.43 10.77 -16.64
CA ARG A 508 10.14 11.32 -17.08
C ARG A 508 9.55 12.25 -16.02
N GLY A 509 8.74 13.20 -16.46
CA GLY A 509 8.02 14.12 -15.60
C GLY A 509 7.14 15.06 -16.39
N CYS A 510 6.37 15.89 -15.69
CA CYS A 510 5.63 17.00 -16.27
C CYS A 510 5.40 18.10 -15.21
N PHE A 511 5.04 19.30 -15.69
CA PHE A 511 4.66 20.41 -14.84
C PHE A 511 3.14 20.60 -14.86
N MET A 512 2.56 20.98 -13.73
CA MET A 512 1.14 21.26 -13.57
C MET A 512 0.91 22.57 -12.80
N ILE A 513 -0.26 23.16 -13.01
CA ILE A 513 -0.70 24.37 -12.30
C ILE A 513 -0.78 24.16 -10.77
N PRO A 514 -0.49 25.18 -9.97
CA PRO A 514 -0.49 25.06 -8.52
C PRO A 514 -1.91 24.89 -7.94
N PRO A 515 -2.03 24.32 -6.73
CA PRO A 515 -3.27 24.31 -5.96
C PRO A 515 -3.56 25.67 -5.28
N TYR A 516 -2.94 26.76 -5.74
CA TYR A 516 -3.01 28.10 -5.14
C TYR A 516 -3.60 29.12 -6.12
N LEU A 517 -4.51 29.98 -5.63
CA LEU A 517 -5.22 30.98 -6.44
C LEU A 517 -5.27 32.32 -5.72
N ASP A 518 -5.30 33.41 -6.48
CA ASP A 518 -5.65 34.73 -5.94
C ASP A 518 -7.18 34.93 -5.83
N ASP A 519 -7.59 36.10 -5.32
CA ASP A 519 -9.00 36.45 -5.09
C ASP A 519 -9.83 36.52 -6.41
N TYR A 520 -9.19 36.46 -7.59
CA TYR A 520 -9.86 36.36 -8.90
C TYR A 520 -9.99 34.91 -9.41
N GLY A 521 -9.42 33.94 -8.68
CA GLY A 521 -9.42 32.52 -9.05
C GLY A 521 -8.28 32.12 -10.00
N GLU A 522 -7.28 32.98 -10.21
CA GLU A 522 -6.17 32.74 -11.14
C GLU A 522 -4.88 32.31 -10.42
N THR A 523 -4.02 31.58 -11.13
CA THR A 523 -2.70 31.12 -10.65
C THR A 523 -1.57 32.09 -11.08
N ASP A 524 -0.68 32.47 -10.18
CA ASP A 524 0.50 33.30 -10.51
C ASP A 524 1.80 32.46 -10.63
N GLN A 525 1.92 31.69 -11.72
CA GLN A 525 3.12 30.91 -12.01
C GLN A 525 4.35 31.83 -12.21
N GLY A 526 5.41 31.55 -11.47
CA GLY A 526 6.59 32.42 -11.37
C GLY A 526 6.41 33.65 -10.49
N LEU A 527 5.29 33.78 -9.75
CA LEU A 527 5.01 34.84 -8.77
C LEU A 527 5.25 36.26 -9.34
N ARG A 528 4.83 36.47 -10.59
CA ARG A 528 5.15 37.67 -11.38
C ARG A 528 4.18 38.83 -11.14
N ARG A 529 2.95 38.53 -10.69
CA ARG A 529 1.95 39.54 -10.33
C ARG A 529 2.12 39.98 -8.88
N GLY A 530 2.53 39.06 -8.01
CA GLY A 530 2.68 39.32 -6.57
C GLY A 530 1.32 39.46 -5.85
N ASN A 531 0.26 38.93 -6.43
CA ASN A 531 -1.05 38.84 -5.78
C ASN A 531 -0.96 37.89 -4.57
N PRO A 532 -1.67 38.16 -3.46
CA PRO A 532 -1.84 37.16 -2.39
C PRO A 532 -2.46 35.88 -2.95
N LEU A 533 -1.87 34.73 -2.64
CA LEU A 533 -2.32 33.42 -3.11
C LEU A 533 -2.80 32.56 -1.94
N ARG A 534 -3.98 31.96 -2.09
CA ARG A 534 -4.65 31.09 -1.09
C ARG A 534 -4.78 29.65 -1.57
N LEU A 535 -4.74 28.69 -0.64
CA LEU A 535 -4.85 27.26 -0.96
C LEU A 535 -6.27 26.90 -1.43
N CYS A 536 -6.40 26.54 -2.70
CA CYS A 536 -7.61 25.95 -3.26
C CYS A 536 -7.71 24.47 -2.87
N ARG A 537 -8.42 24.21 -1.76
CA ARG A 537 -8.57 22.87 -1.17
C ARG A 537 -9.14 21.83 -2.15
N GLU A 538 -9.97 22.24 -3.12
CA GLU A 538 -10.48 21.36 -4.19
C GLU A 538 -9.38 20.93 -5.18
N ARG A 539 -8.51 21.87 -5.61
CA ARG A 539 -7.35 21.53 -6.44
C ARG A 539 -6.37 20.63 -5.67
N TYR A 540 -6.16 20.91 -4.39
CA TYR A 540 -5.33 20.05 -3.54
C TYR A 540 -5.92 18.64 -3.35
N ARG A 541 -7.25 18.53 -3.20
CA ARG A 541 -7.97 17.25 -3.17
C ARG A 541 -7.76 16.44 -4.46
N LYS A 542 -7.70 17.08 -5.62
CA LYS A 542 -7.39 16.43 -6.91
C LYS A 542 -5.95 15.89 -6.97
N LEU A 543 -4.97 16.62 -6.43
CA LEU A 543 -3.59 16.12 -6.28
C LEU A 543 -3.51 14.91 -5.34
N GLN A 544 -4.23 14.95 -4.21
CA GLN A 544 -4.37 13.81 -3.28
C GLN A 544 -4.96 12.57 -3.98
N LEU A 545 -6.01 12.72 -4.79
CA LEU A 545 -6.61 11.62 -5.55
C LEU A 545 -5.68 11.05 -6.62
N LEU A 546 -4.96 11.91 -7.35
CA LEU A 546 -3.98 11.50 -8.36
C LEU A 546 -2.89 10.62 -7.76
N TRP A 547 -2.39 10.98 -6.58
CA TRP A 547 -1.39 10.19 -5.86
C TRP A 547 -1.98 8.89 -5.29
N LEU A 548 -3.10 8.97 -4.56
CA LEU A 548 -3.69 7.82 -3.86
C LEU A 548 -4.21 6.74 -4.83
N GLY A 549 -4.60 7.13 -6.05
CA GLY A 549 -4.93 6.22 -7.16
C GLY A 549 -3.78 5.88 -8.10
N HIS A 550 -2.53 6.14 -7.72
CA HIS A 550 -1.30 5.84 -8.47
C HIS A 550 -1.21 6.44 -9.90
N GLY A 551 -2.04 7.42 -10.23
CA GLY A 551 -2.21 7.96 -11.59
C GLY A 551 -1.06 8.84 -12.10
N ILE A 552 -0.04 9.14 -11.28
CA ILE A 552 1.11 10.00 -11.63
C ILE A 552 1.76 9.60 -12.97
N HIS A 553 1.90 8.30 -13.23
CA HIS A 553 2.47 7.81 -14.50
C HIS A 553 1.57 8.09 -15.71
N GLU A 554 0.25 8.01 -15.55
CA GLU A 554 -0.73 8.27 -16.61
C GLU A 554 -0.84 9.77 -16.90
N ASP A 555 -0.77 10.63 -15.87
CA ASP A 555 -0.71 12.09 -16.04
C ASP A 555 0.59 12.55 -16.72
N ILE A 556 1.74 11.96 -16.37
CA ILE A 556 3.00 12.23 -17.08
C ILE A 556 2.92 11.80 -18.54
N ALA A 557 2.33 10.64 -18.85
CA ALA A 557 2.16 10.18 -20.23
C ALA A 557 1.27 11.13 -21.04
N ARG A 558 0.06 11.45 -20.54
CA ARG A 558 -0.88 12.38 -21.17
C ARG A 558 -0.27 13.78 -21.36
N ALA A 559 0.49 14.27 -20.37
CA ALA A 559 1.19 15.54 -20.48
C ALA A 559 2.24 15.53 -21.60
N ILE A 560 3.03 14.45 -21.73
CA ILE A 560 4.01 14.29 -22.81
C ILE A 560 3.31 14.24 -24.18
N GLU A 561 2.24 13.46 -24.32
CA GLU A 561 1.45 13.34 -25.56
C GLU A 561 0.81 14.67 -25.99
N SER A 562 0.36 15.48 -25.04
CA SER A 562 -0.19 16.82 -25.31
C SER A 562 0.87 17.90 -25.61
N SER A 563 2.15 17.63 -25.35
CA SER A 563 3.20 18.64 -25.33
C SER A 563 3.97 18.72 -26.65
N ASN A 564 3.61 19.71 -27.47
CA ASN A 564 4.38 20.11 -28.66
C ASN A 564 5.67 20.90 -28.30
N SER A 565 6.27 20.69 -27.11
CA SER A 565 7.46 21.41 -26.66
C SER A 565 8.72 20.96 -27.39
N LEU A 566 9.35 21.88 -28.13
CA LEU A 566 10.67 21.68 -28.75
C LEU A 566 11.82 21.62 -27.73
N VAL A 567 11.58 21.94 -26.45
CA VAL A 567 12.58 21.93 -25.39
C VAL A 567 12.35 20.74 -24.46
N ALA A 568 13.20 19.72 -24.60
CA ALA A 568 13.23 18.57 -23.70
C ALA A 568 13.79 18.98 -22.32
N THR A 569 12.94 18.97 -21.30
CA THR A 569 13.40 19.16 -19.91
C THR A 569 14.22 17.96 -19.46
N SER A 570 15.42 18.20 -18.93
CA SER A 570 16.32 17.14 -18.44
C SER A 570 15.86 16.61 -17.08
N TRP A 571 14.73 15.89 -17.04
CA TRP A 571 14.08 15.41 -15.81
C TRP A 571 15.06 14.74 -14.83
N GLN A 572 16.02 13.98 -15.34
CA GLN A 572 17.07 13.30 -14.57
C GLN A 572 17.98 14.21 -13.71
N HIS A 573 18.02 15.51 -13.95
CA HIS A 573 18.87 16.47 -13.22
C HIS A 573 18.07 17.36 -12.24
N LEU A 574 16.80 17.01 -11.99
CA LEU A 574 15.90 17.68 -11.04
C LEU A 574 16.05 17.08 -9.63
#